data_AF-A0A086SXW4-F1
#
_entry.id   AF-A0A086SXW4-F1
#
_cell.length_a   1.000
_cell.length_b   1.000
_cell.length_c   1.000
_cell.angle_alpha   90.00
_cell.angle_beta   90.00
_cell.angle_gamma   90.00
#
_symmetry.space_group_name_H-M   'P 1'
#
loop_
_entity.id
_entity.type
_entity.pdbx_description
1 polymer ?
#
loop_
_entity_poly.entity_id
_entity_poly.type
_entity_poly.pdbx_seq_one_letter_code
_entity_poly.pdbx_strand_id
1 'polypeptide(L)'
;MTFHTKFCAFSFPVRRPEGSIGSTSIYESFFSSVGIVVLIKPPRSEMVSGSTGVIIGNSGFSDIGNAVADTAGEAILAPSNKLEHWALGPVYSSEREFSEKKLVAGFRRAPGLLDNQGNDFERMKPQYEGRDVSDCVRVKDFRAKDDGEADEIEAFRTALYSSQEKVLLVDTGSYILTGTVTVPAESMIVSETWPQLLASGS
;
A
#
# COMPACT_ATOMS: atom_id res chain seq x y z
N MET A 1 5.93 4.40 9.93
CA MET A 1 7.02 4.93 9.05
C MET A 1 6.47 6.15 8.35
N THR A 2 6.82 7.37 8.76
CA THR A 2 6.22 8.57 8.14
C THR A 2 6.92 8.89 6.82
N PHE A 3 6.19 8.85 5.70
CA PHE A 3 6.70 9.33 4.41
C PHE A 3 6.91 10.85 4.48
N HIS A 4 8.17 11.24 4.68
CA HIS A 4 8.59 12.63 4.58
C HIS A 4 8.95 12.91 3.14
N THR A 5 7.99 13.38 2.35
CA THR A 5 8.25 13.83 0.98
C THR A 5 8.84 15.25 1.06
N LYS A 6 10.17 15.33 1.27
CA LYS A 6 10.81 16.63 1.52
C LYS A 6 10.85 17.60 0.33
N PHE A 7 10.57 17.17 -0.91
CA PHE A 7 10.78 18.03 -2.09
C PHE A 7 9.86 17.82 -3.31
N CYS A 8 8.83 16.97 -3.26
CA CYS A 8 8.03 16.65 -4.46
C CYS A 8 6.58 17.15 -4.36
N ALA A 9 6.19 18.01 -5.31
CA ALA A 9 4.81 18.33 -5.63
C ALA A 9 4.18 17.23 -6.50
N PHE A 10 2.89 16.93 -6.31
CA PHE A 10 2.15 16.10 -7.23
C PHE A 10 1.41 16.96 -8.25
N SER A 11 1.95 17.02 -9.46
CA SER A 11 1.26 17.62 -10.59
C SER A 11 0.38 16.55 -11.24
N PHE A 12 -0.94 16.71 -11.09
CA PHE A 12 -1.95 15.89 -11.75
C PHE A 12 -2.54 16.48 -13.07
N PRO A 13 -1.95 17.48 -13.77
CA PRO A 13 -2.43 17.85 -15.09
C PRO A 13 -2.00 16.78 -16.10
N VAL A 14 -2.98 16.24 -16.82
CA VAL A 14 -2.74 15.32 -17.94
C VAL A 14 -1.88 16.04 -18.98
N ARG A 15 -0.68 15.52 -19.24
CA ARG A 15 0.27 16.06 -20.24
C ARG A 15 -0.21 15.91 -21.69
N ARG A 16 -1.30 15.18 -21.93
CA ARG A 16 -1.90 15.00 -23.26
C ARG A 16 -3.29 15.66 -23.32
N PRO A 17 -3.73 16.14 -24.51
CA PRO A 17 -5.04 16.77 -24.67
C PRO A 17 -6.22 15.82 -24.35
N GLU A 18 -5.99 14.53 -24.57
CA GLU A 18 -6.96 13.45 -24.43
C GLU A 18 -6.71 12.75 -23.08
N GLY A 19 -7.56 13.02 -22.08
CA GLY A 19 -7.54 12.31 -20.80
C GLY A 19 -7.88 13.16 -19.58
N SER A 20 -8.34 12.48 -18.52
CA SER A 20 -8.58 13.02 -17.19
C SER A 20 -8.03 12.06 -16.14
N ILE A 21 -7.49 12.59 -15.04
CA ILE A 21 -7.20 11.78 -13.86
C ILE A 21 -8.51 11.59 -13.11
N GLY A 22 -8.93 10.35 -12.91
CA GLY A 22 -10.20 10.04 -12.25
C GLY A 22 -10.18 10.49 -10.79
N SER A 23 -9.21 10.01 -10.02
CA SER A 23 -9.05 10.39 -8.62
C SER A 23 -7.61 10.25 -8.12
N THR A 24 -7.35 10.91 -6.99
CA THR A 24 -6.16 10.71 -6.18
C THR A 24 -6.52 10.67 -4.69
N SER A 25 -5.80 9.84 -3.95
CA SER A 25 -5.96 9.64 -2.51
C SER A 25 -4.60 9.78 -1.86
N ILE A 26 -4.45 10.77 -0.99
CA ILE A 26 -3.20 11.08 -0.29
C ILE A 26 -3.45 10.88 1.20
N TYR A 27 -2.69 9.97 1.80
CA TYR A 27 -2.79 9.67 3.22
C TYR A 27 -1.41 9.73 3.87
N GLU A 28 -1.39 10.15 5.14
CA GLU A 28 -0.22 9.98 6.03
C GLU A 28 1.08 10.60 5.50
N SER A 29 0.91 11.70 4.77
CA SER A 29 1.99 12.36 4.04
C SER A 29 2.30 13.71 4.67
N PHE A 30 3.58 14.09 4.64
CA PHE A 30 4.01 15.43 5.04
C PHE A 30 4.71 16.12 3.88
N PHE A 31 4.21 17.30 3.52
CA PHE A 31 4.73 18.12 2.43
C PHE A 31 5.35 19.41 2.98
N SER A 32 6.59 19.68 2.59
CA SER A 32 7.32 20.88 3.01
C SER A 32 7.95 21.61 1.83
N SER A 33 7.93 22.95 1.84
CA SER A 33 8.69 23.77 0.88
C SER A 33 8.32 23.53 -0.60
N VAL A 34 7.03 23.38 -0.86
CA VAL A 34 6.45 23.12 -2.19
C VAL A 34 5.46 24.23 -2.55
N GLY A 35 5.44 24.71 -3.79
CA GLY A 35 4.48 25.74 -4.22
C GLY A 35 3.02 25.30 -4.10
N ILE A 36 2.65 24.22 -4.81
CA ILE A 36 1.31 23.63 -4.80
C ILE A 36 1.46 22.11 -4.67
N VAL A 37 0.76 21.47 -3.73
CA VAL A 37 0.87 20.00 -3.53
C VAL A 37 0.07 19.23 -4.57
N VAL A 38 -1.19 19.61 -4.81
CA VAL A 38 -2.08 19.00 -5.80
C VAL A 38 -2.59 20.08 -6.77
N LEU A 39 -2.31 19.92 -8.06
CA LEU A 39 -2.84 20.80 -9.11
C LEU A 39 -3.80 20.02 -10.02
N ILE A 40 -5.06 20.46 -10.11
CA ILE A 40 -6.13 19.80 -10.88
C ILE A 40 -6.77 20.73 -11.91
N LYS A 41 -7.56 20.19 -12.84
CA LYS A 41 -8.49 21.02 -13.64
C LYS A 41 -9.60 21.57 -12.73
N PRO A 42 -10.22 22.72 -13.07
CA PRO A 42 -11.33 23.26 -12.31
C PRO A 42 -12.41 22.19 -12.08
N PRO A 43 -12.75 21.87 -10.83
CA PRO A 43 -13.71 20.82 -10.53
C PRO A 43 -15.11 21.23 -10.98
N ARG A 44 -15.91 20.26 -11.42
CA ARG A 44 -17.30 20.46 -11.81
C ARG A 44 -18.20 19.37 -11.26
N SER A 45 -19.41 19.77 -10.86
CA SER A 45 -20.38 18.90 -10.19
C SER A 45 -21.11 17.94 -11.15
N GLU A 46 -21.06 18.21 -12.46
CA GLU A 46 -21.70 17.38 -13.47
C GLU A 46 -21.05 15.99 -13.57
N MET A 47 -21.88 14.99 -13.85
CA MET A 47 -21.39 13.65 -14.16
C MET A 47 -20.56 13.66 -15.44
N VAL A 48 -19.51 12.85 -15.49
CA VAL A 48 -18.62 12.73 -16.66
C VAL A 48 -17.95 14.07 -17.05
N SER A 49 -17.76 14.97 -16.09
CA SER A 49 -17.09 16.26 -16.33
C SER A 49 -15.58 16.15 -16.57
N GLY A 50 -14.98 14.97 -16.35
CA GLY A 50 -13.54 14.78 -16.38
C GLY A 50 -12.80 15.43 -15.21
N SER A 51 -13.54 15.81 -14.15
CA SER A 51 -12.97 16.35 -12.92
C SER A 51 -12.23 15.28 -12.12
N THR A 52 -11.12 15.67 -11.50
CA THR A 52 -10.34 14.79 -10.62
C THR A 52 -10.88 14.84 -9.21
N GLY A 53 -11.33 13.70 -8.67
CA GLY A 53 -11.65 13.57 -7.26
C GLY A 53 -10.37 13.56 -6.42
N VAL A 54 -10.37 14.26 -5.29
CA VAL A 54 -9.18 14.36 -4.42
C VAL A 54 -9.59 14.02 -3.01
N ILE A 55 -8.89 13.08 -2.37
CA ILE A 55 -9.04 12.79 -0.95
C ILE A 55 -7.69 13.00 -0.27
N ILE A 56 -7.68 13.75 0.83
CA ILE A 56 -6.49 13.95 1.65
C ILE A 56 -6.82 13.62 3.10
N GLY A 57 -6.09 12.69 3.71
CA GLY A 57 -6.30 12.27 5.10
C GLY A 57 -5.00 12.18 5.90
N ASN A 58 -5.08 12.41 7.20
CA ASN A 58 -3.96 12.37 8.16
C ASN A 58 -2.66 12.97 7.62
N SER A 59 -2.72 14.11 6.94
CA SER A 59 -1.57 14.69 6.22
C SER A 59 -1.25 16.09 6.72
N GLY A 60 0.00 16.51 6.60
CA GLY A 60 0.49 17.81 7.06
C GLY A 60 1.21 18.60 5.98
N PHE A 61 1.18 19.92 6.12
CA PHE A 61 1.73 20.86 5.16
C PHE A 61 2.51 21.97 5.88
N SER A 62 3.75 22.23 5.47
CA SER A 62 4.56 23.35 5.97
C SER A 62 5.24 24.11 4.84
N ASP A 63 5.36 25.43 4.94
CA ASP A 63 6.07 26.25 3.94
C ASP A 63 5.59 26.00 2.50
N ILE A 64 4.28 25.80 2.32
CA ILE A 64 3.66 25.63 0.99
C ILE A 64 2.73 26.80 0.65
N GLY A 65 2.51 27.03 -0.65
CA GLY A 65 1.53 28.01 -1.13
C GLY A 65 0.09 27.50 -0.96
N ASN A 66 -0.27 26.41 -1.63
CA ASN A 66 -1.59 25.77 -1.53
C ASN A 66 -1.48 24.24 -1.45
N ALA A 67 -2.33 23.60 -0.64
CA ALA A 67 -2.42 22.14 -0.62
C ALA A 67 -3.14 21.62 -1.88
N VAL A 68 -4.22 22.28 -2.30
CA VAL A 68 -4.91 21.98 -3.57
C VAL A 68 -5.22 23.29 -4.29
N ALA A 69 -4.92 23.36 -5.59
CA ALA A 69 -5.29 24.47 -6.46
C ALA A 69 -5.73 23.94 -7.83
N ASP A 70 -6.39 24.78 -8.62
CA ASP A 70 -6.72 24.46 -10.01
C ASP A 70 -5.82 25.16 -11.04
N THR A 71 -5.91 24.70 -12.29
CA THR A 71 -5.16 25.29 -13.42
C THR A 71 -5.66 26.67 -13.85
N ALA A 72 -6.80 27.14 -13.33
CA ALA A 72 -7.28 28.52 -13.55
C ALA A 72 -6.71 29.49 -12.50
N GLY A 73 -6.03 28.99 -11.46
CA GLY A 73 -5.39 29.76 -10.41
C GLY A 73 -6.21 29.87 -9.12
N GLU A 74 -7.34 29.16 -9.01
CA GLU A 74 -8.15 29.14 -7.79
C GLU A 74 -7.49 28.30 -6.70
N ALA A 75 -7.45 28.84 -5.48
CA ALA A 75 -7.01 28.13 -4.29
C ALA A 75 -8.18 27.31 -3.71
N ILE A 76 -8.07 25.98 -3.80
CA ILE A 76 -9.13 25.05 -3.37
C ILE A 76 -8.95 24.66 -1.89
N LEU A 77 -7.71 24.33 -1.49
CA LEU A 77 -7.39 23.96 -0.11
C LEU A 77 -6.11 24.66 0.35
N ALA A 78 -6.24 25.43 1.43
CA ALA A 78 -5.13 26.07 2.12
C ALA A 78 -4.27 25.05 2.90
N PRO A 79 -2.98 25.35 3.17
CA PRO A 79 -2.15 24.51 4.02
C PRO A 79 -2.66 24.40 5.46
N SER A 80 -2.37 23.26 6.09
CA SER A 80 -2.59 23.00 7.51
C SER A 80 -1.46 22.12 8.06
N ASN A 81 -1.04 22.33 9.30
CA ASN A 81 -0.07 21.45 9.97
C ASN A 81 -0.60 20.02 10.12
N LYS A 82 -1.93 19.86 10.19
CA LYS A 82 -2.60 18.55 10.22
C LYS A 82 -3.99 18.66 9.60
N LEU A 83 -4.25 17.83 8.62
CA LEU A 83 -5.54 17.65 7.98
C LEU A 83 -6.04 16.25 8.30
N GLU A 84 -7.14 16.14 9.04
CA GLU A 84 -7.67 14.84 9.46
C GLU A 84 -8.27 14.09 8.27
N HIS A 85 -9.27 14.67 7.61
CA HIS A 85 -9.90 14.10 6.43
C HIS A 85 -10.61 15.18 5.60
N TRP A 86 -10.30 15.24 4.31
CA TRP A 86 -10.85 16.21 3.38
C TRP A 86 -11.11 15.54 2.03
N ALA A 87 -12.17 15.96 1.35
CA ALA A 87 -12.54 15.43 0.05
C ALA A 87 -13.06 16.51 -0.91
N LEU A 88 -12.65 16.39 -2.16
CA LEU A 88 -13.16 17.10 -3.32
C LEU A 88 -13.82 16.09 -4.27
N GLY A 89 -15.05 16.36 -4.65
CA GLY A 89 -15.84 15.50 -5.54
C GLY A 89 -17.15 15.04 -4.92
N PRO A 90 -17.86 14.08 -5.54
CA PRO A 90 -19.12 13.56 -5.02
C PRO A 90 -18.91 12.84 -3.67
N VAL A 91 -19.62 13.29 -2.64
CA VAL A 91 -19.69 12.67 -1.31
C VAL A 91 -21.09 12.14 -1.10
N TYR A 92 -21.17 10.93 -0.56
CA TYR A 92 -22.43 10.23 -0.32
C TYR A 92 -22.63 10.03 1.18
N SER A 93 -23.77 10.49 1.68
CA SER A 93 -24.26 10.19 3.03
C SER A 93 -25.66 9.57 2.92
N SER A 94 -26.70 10.27 3.38
CA SER A 94 -28.09 9.98 3.00
C SER A 94 -28.43 10.47 1.58
N GLU A 95 -27.68 11.45 1.08
CA GLU A 95 -27.85 12.06 -0.25
C GLU A 95 -26.49 12.27 -0.92
N ARG A 96 -26.50 12.55 -2.24
CA ARG A 96 -25.28 12.91 -3.00
C ARG A 96 -25.07 14.42 -2.95
N GLU A 97 -23.95 14.85 -2.42
CA GLU A 97 -23.49 16.24 -2.43
C GLU A 97 -22.17 16.34 -3.21
N PHE A 98 -21.96 17.38 -4.02
CA PHE A 98 -20.63 17.64 -4.57
C PHE A 98 -19.83 18.50 -3.59
N SER A 99 -18.78 17.93 -3.00
CA SER A 99 -17.91 18.62 -2.07
C SER A 99 -16.88 19.44 -2.84
N GLU A 100 -16.93 20.76 -2.71
CA GLU A 100 -15.93 21.66 -3.31
C GLU A 100 -14.78 21.96 -2.34
N LYS A 101 -15.02 21.93 -1.01
CA LYS A 101 -14.04 22.33 0.03
C LYS A 101 -14.26 21.65 1.41
N LYS A 102 -14.96 20.52 1.53
CA LYS A 102 -15.44 20.01 2.85
C LYS A 102 -14.42 19.15 3.60
N LEU A 103 -14.21 19.49 4.87
CA LEU A 103 -13.70 18.54 5.87
C LEU A 103 -14.76 17.47 6.11
N VAL A 104 -14.39 16.22 5.87
CA VAL A 104 -15.32 15.09 6.07
C VAL A 104 -15.25 14.70 7.54
N ALA A 105 -16.27 15.12 8.30
CA ALA A 105 -16.35 14.84 9.74
C ALA A 105 -16.62 13.35 10.02
N GLY A 106 -16.14 12.87 11.17
CA GLY A 106 -16.48 11.54 11.69
C GLY A 106 -15.63 10.38 11.16
N PHE A 107 -14.58 10.65 10.38
CA PHE A 107 -13.62 9.61 10.00
C PHE A 107 -12.81 9.16 11.23
N ARG A 108 -13.11 7.95 11.73
CA ARG A 108 -12.42 7.35 12.88
C ARG A 108 -11.58 6.18 12.42
N ARG A 109 -10.30 6.19 12.79
CA ARG A 109 -9.41 5.04 12.62
C ARG A 109 -9.40 4.18 13.88
N ALA A 110 -9.50 2.87 13.69
CA ALA A 110 -9.50 1.93 14.80
C ALA A 110 -8.09 1.82 15.41
N PRO A 111 -7.91 1.94 16.73
CA PRO A 111 -6.59 1.93 17.35
C PRO A 111 -5.74 0.69 17.04
N GLY A 112 -6.36 -0.48 16.82
CA GLY A 112 -5.66 -1.71 16.47
C GLY A 112 -5.09 -1.76 15.04
N LEU A 113 -5.39 -0.76 14.21
CA LEU A 113 -4.85 -0.62 12.85
C LEU A 113 -3.72 0.42 12.79
N LEU A 114 -3.39 1.07 13.92
CA LEU A 114 -2.45 2.17 13.96
C LEU A 114 -1.09 1.73 14.50
N ASP A 115 -0.02 2.38 14.03
CA ASP A 115 1.31 2.32 14.62
C ASP A 115 1.40 3.18 15.90
N ASN A 116 2.56 3.13 16.55
CA ASN A 116 2.80 3.89 17.79
C ASN A 116 2.83 5.42 17.60
N GLN A 117 2.84 5.90 16.36
CA GLN A 117 2.77 7.32 16.00
C GLN A 117 1.33 7.74 15.66
N GLY A 118 0.37 6.82 15.66
CA GLY A 118 -1.03 7.07 15.30
C GLY A 118 -1.28 7.15 13.80
N ASN A 119 -0.35 6.63 13.00
CA ASN A 119 -0.50 6.44 11.55
C ASN A 119 -0.99 5.01 11.28
N ASP A 120 -1.43 4.71 10.06
CA ASP A 120 -1.82 3.37 9.65
C ASP A 120 -0.59 2.44 9.72
N PHE A 121 -0.79 1.23 10.22
CA PHE A 121 0.30 0.28 10.37
C PHE A 121 0.83 -0.15 8.99
N GLU A 122 2.08 0.20 8.72
CA GLU A 122 2.81 -0.22 7.54
C GLU A 122 4.05 -1.03 7.92
N ARG A 123 4.31 -2.08 7.13
CA ARG A 123 5.53 -2.88 7.22
C ARG A 123 6.08 -3.13 5.83
N MET A 124 7.32 -2.72 5.59
CA MET A 124 8.04 -3.05 4.36
C MET A 124 8.26 -4.56 4.27
N LYS A 125 8.31 -5.10 3.04
CA LYS A 125 8.69 -6.50 2.80
C LYS A 125 10.06 -6.75 3.45
N PRO A 126 10.16 -7.65 4.46
CA PRO A 126 11.45 -7.99 5.06
C PRO A 126 12.37 -8.60 4.02
N GLN A 127 13.63 -8.15 3.95
CA GLN A 127 14.66 -8.71 3.08
C GLN A 127 15.74 -9.49 3.87
N TYR A 128 15.64 -9.50 5.21
CA TYR A 128 16.50 -10.28 6.11
C TYR A 128 18.00 -9.93 6.01
N GLU A 129 18.33 -8.66 5.76
CA GLU A 129 19.69 -8.18 5.50
C GLU A 129 20.69 -8.43 6.64
N GLY A 130 20.19 -8.62 7.87
CA GLY A 130 21.00 -8.92 9.05
C GLY A 130 21.10 -10.41 9.40
N ARG A 131 20.60 -11.32 8.56
CA ARG A 131 20.68 -12.77 8.75
C ARG A 131 21.87 -13.33 7.98
N ASP A 132 22.61 -14.23 8.62
CA ASP A 132 23.68 -14.97 7.94
C ASP A 132 23.09 -16.05 7.04
N VAL A 133 23.85 -16.51 6.04
CA VAL A 133 23.43 -17.61 5.16
C VAL A 133 23.10 -18.89 5.95
N SER A 134 23.76 -19.11 7.10
CA SER A 134 23.49 -20.24 8.01
C SER A 134 22.13 -20.18 8.72
N ASP A 135 21.50 -19.00 8.73
CA ASP A 135 20.14 -18.79 9.23
C ASP A 135 19.08 -19.09 8.16
N CYS A 136 19.49 -19.42 6.94
CA CYS A 136 18.62 -19.84 5.86
C CYS A 136 18.64 -21.36 5.71
N VAL A 137 17.46 -21.93 5.49
CA VAL A 137 17.25 -23.37 5.27
C VAL A 137 16.46 -23.53 3.98
N ARG A 138 16.90 -24.40 3.07
CA ARG A 138 16.21 -24.58 1.79
C ARG A 138 15.25 -25.75 1.85
N VAL A 139 14.13 -25.66 1.16
CA VAL A 139 13.19 -26.80 1.03
C VAL A 139 13.89 -28.00 0.36
N LYS A 140 14.79 -27.75 -0.61
CA LYS A 140 15.57 -28.80 -1.28
C LYS A 140 16.52 -29.58 -0.37
N ASP A 141 16.93 -29.02 0.78
CA ASP A 141 17.75 -29.73 1.77
C ASP A 141 16.99 -30.95 2.36
N PHE A 142 15.67 -30.99 2.21
CA PHE A 142 14.77 -32.04 2.67
C PHE A 142 14.28 -32.96 1.55
N ARG A 143 15.00 -33.01 0.43
CA ARG A 143 14.73 -33.91 -0.72
C ARG A 143 13.48 -33.57 -1.52
N ALA A 144 13.00 -32.33 -1.45
CA ALA A 144 12.04 -31.83 -2.41
C ALA A 144 12.66 -31.76 -3.81
N LYS A 145 11.92 -32.27 -4.80
CA LYS A 145 12.25 -32.40 -6.22
C LYS A 145 11.69 -31.29 -7.10
N ASP A 146 10.72 -30.50 -6.61
CA ASP A 146 10.23 -29.30 -7.28
C ASP A 146 9.75 -29.49 -8.75
N ASP A 147 9.40 -30.74 -9.11
CA ASP A 147 9.15 -31.20 -10.48
C ASP A 147 7.68 -31.05 -10.92
N GLY A 148 6.78 -30.70 -9.99
CA GLY A 148 5.35 -30.60 -10.24
C GLY A 148 4.68 -31.95 -10.49
N GLU A 149 5.32 -33.06 -10.11
CA GLU A 149 4.78 -34.42 -10.24
C GLU A 149 4.81 -35.18 -8.91
N ALA A 150 5.92 -35.08 -8.18
CA ALA A 150 6.10 -35.79 -6.92
C ALA A 150 5.27 -35.15 -5.80
N ASP A 151 4.70 -35.99 -4.94
CA ASP A 151 4.11 -35.52 -3.69
C ASP A 151 5.20 -35.10 -2.71
N GLU A 152 5.25 -33.81 -2.41
CA GLU A 152 6.31 -33.16 -1.64
C GLU A 152 5.87 -32.84 -0.20
N ILE A 153 4.68 -33.32 0.20
CA ILE A 153 4.07 -32.94 1.48
C ILE A 153 4.97 -33.19 2.70
N GLU A 154 5.64 -34.34 2.76
CA GLU A 154 6.50 -34.69 3.90
C GLU A 154 7.83 -33.91 3.89
N ALA A 155 8.42 -33.70 2.71
CA ALA A 155 9.62 -32.88 2.57
C ALA A 155 9.35 -31.44 3.00
N PHE A 156 8.23 -30.86 2.52
CA PHE A 156 7.85 -29.49 2.83
C PHE A 156 7.52 -29.29 4.30
N ARG A 157 6.74 -30.21 4.90
CA ARG A 157 6.47 -30.21 6.36
C ARG A 157 7.78 -30.27 7.15
N THR A 158 8.67 -31.19 6.80
CA THR A 158 9.94 -31.34 7.52
C THR A 158 10.80 -30.09 7.42
N ALA A 159 10.89 -29.48 6.23
CA ALA A 159 11.61 -28.23 6.03
C ALA A 159 11.04 -27.08 6.88
N LEU A 160 9.71 -26.95 6.92
CA LEU A 160 9.01 -25.93 7.68
C LEU A 160 9.19 -26.10 9.21
N TYR A 161 9.09 -27.31 9.71
CA TYR A 161 9.33 -27.57 11.14
C TYR A 161 10.81 -27.50 11.53
N SER A 162 11.73 -27.73 10.59
CA SER A 162 13.18 -27.62 10.84
C SER A 162 13.72 -26.19 10.72
N SER A 163 12.91 -25.25 10.24
CA SER A 163 13.27 -23.84 10.02
C SER A 163 12.73 -22.90 11.09
N GLN A 164 12.38 -23.41 12.28
CA GLN A 164 12.00 -22.55 13.40
C GLN A 164 13.15 -21.59 13.74
N GLU A 165 12.81 -20.31 13.95
CA GLU A 165 13.75 -19.20 14.16
C GLU A 165 14.69 -18.89 12.97
N LYS A 166 14.56 -19.64 11.87
CA LYS A 166 15.33 -19.52 10.63
C LYS A 166 14.44 -19.07 9.47
N VAL A 167 15.06 -18.64 8.38
CA VAL A 167 14.36 -18.31 7.14
C VAL A 167 14.26 -19.57 6.29
N LEU A 168 13.05 -20.06 6.04
CA LEU A 168 12.80 -21.10 5.06
C LEU A 168 12.82 -20.48 3.65
N LEU A 169 13.78 -20.87 2.84
CA LEU A 169 13.88 -20.54 1.42
C LEU A 169 13.17 -21.62 0.60
N VAL A 170 12.11 -21.22 -0.09
CA VAL A 170 11.41 -22.04 -1.07
C VAL A 170 12.00 -21.74 -2.44
N ASP A 171 12.78 -22.69 -2.95
CA ASP A 171 13.43 -22.60 -4.25
C ASP A 171 12.41 -22.52 -5.38
N THR A 172 12.77 -21.92 -6.52
CA THR A 172 11.87 -21.92 -7.69
C THR A 172 11.57 -23.35 -8.13
N GLY A 173 10.28 -23.64 -8.38
CA GLY A 173 9.80 -24.92 -8.91
C GLY A 173 8.34 -25.19 -8.52
N SER A 174 7.84 -26.39 -8.79
CA SER A 174 6.45 -26.78 -8.52
C SER A 174 6.37 -27.88 -7.48
N TYR A 175 5.72 -27.58 -6.35
CA TYR A 175 5.61 -28.47 -5.19
C TYR A 175 4.17 -28.97 -5.05
N ILE A 176 3.91 -30.22 -5.40
CA ILE A 176 2.60 -30.84 -5.14
C ILE A 176 2.48 -31.17 -3.66
N LEU A 177 1.42 -30.68 -3.01
CA LEU A 177 1.11 -30.92 -1.61
C LEU A 177 -0.24 -31.63 -1.50
N THR A 178 -0.23 -32.91 -1.12
CA THR A 178 -1.45 -33.74 -1.02
C THR A 178 -2.17 -33.66 0.32
N GLY A 179 -1.68 -32.83 1.23
CA GLY A 179 -2.24 -32.69 2.57
C GLY A 179 -1.97 -31.33 3.21
N THR A 180 -2.48 -31.16 4.43
CA THR A 180 -2.36 -29.89 5.16
C THR A 180 -0.92 -29.60 5.57
N VAL A 181 -0.42 -28.42 5.22
CA VAL A 181 0.81 -27.86 5.81
C VAL A 181 0.41 -26.89 6.93
N THR A 182 0.65 -27.29 8.17
CA THR A 182 0.43 -26.40 9.33
C THR A 182 1.64 -25.51 9.49
N VAL A 183 1.45 -24.19 9.37
CA VAL A 183 2.53 -23.21 9.52
C VAL A 183 2.67 -22.84 11.00
N PRO A 184 3.82 -23.14 11.65
CA PRO A 184 4.07 -22.71 13.02
C PRO A 184 4.02 -21.19 13.16
N ALA A 185 3.61 -20.71 14.33
CA ALA A 185 3.74 -19.30 14.66
C ALA A 185 5.19 -18.83 14.48
N GLU A 186 5.37 -17.56 14.09
CA GLU A 186 6.70 -16.95 13.93
C GLU A 186 7.56 -17.52 12.77
N SER A 187 6.99 -18.39 11.92
CA SER A 187 7.68 -18.89 10.72
C SER A 187 8.05 -17.75 9.77
N MET A 188 9.28 -17.79 9.24
CA MET A 188 9.76 -16.87 8.21
C MET A 188 9.97 -17.65 6.91
N ILE A 189 9.11 -17.42 5.91
CA ILE A 189 9.15 -18.14 4.64
C ILE A 189 9.38 -17.14 3.52
N VAL A 190 10.38 -17.39 2.69
CA VAL A 190 10.79 -16.56 1.55
C VAL A 190 10.88 -17.42 0.32
N SER A 191 10.45 -16.88 -0.82
CA SER A 191 10.60 -17.52 -2.11
C SER A 191 11.84 -17.06 -2.86
N GLU A 192 12.44 -17.96 -3.64
CA GLU A 192 13.28 -17.61 -4.78
C GLU A 192 12.37 -17.39 -5.99
N THR A 193 12.22 -16.15 -6.46
CA THR A 193 11.46 -15.77 -7.67
C THR A 193 10.00 -16.27 -7.71
N TRP A 194 9.74 -17.49 -8.22
CA TRP A 194 8.41 -18.01 -8.50
C TRP A 194 8.23 -19.51 -8.17
N PRO A 195 8.22 -19.90 -6.89
CA PRO A 195 7.79 -21.22 -6.48
C PRO A 195 6.26 -21.34 -6.55
N GLN A 196 5.78 -22.52 -6.92
CA GLN A 196 4.36 -22.85 -6.99
C GLN A 196 4.05 -23.94 -5.96
N LEU A 197 3.21 -23.62 -4.98
CA LEU A 197 2.69 -24.61 -4.03
C LEU A 197 1.33 -25.10 -4.55
N LEU A 198 1.29 -26.30 -5.09
CA LEU A 198 0.15 -26.87 -5.80
C LEU A 198 -0.60 -27.84 -4.88
N ALA A 199 -1.80 -27.47 -4.45
CA ALA A 199 -2.66 -28.40 -3.73
C ALA A 199 -3.20 -29.46 -4.70
N SER A 200 -3.10 -30.74 -4.33
CA SER A 200 -3.65 -31.86 -5.09
C SER A 200 -4.32 -32.86 -4.14
N GLY A 201 -5.33 -33.56 -4.60
CA GLY A 201 -6.08 -34.51 -3.78
C GLY A 201 -7.28 -35.06 -4.53
N SER A 202 -7.80 -36.18 -4.05
CA SER A 202 -8.99 -36.87 -4.60
C SER A 202 -10.12 -36.87 -3.60
#